data_AF-Q4JBQ3-F1
#
_entry.id   AF-Q4JBQ3-F1
#
_cell.length_a   1.000
_cell.length_b   1.000
_cell.length_c   1.000
_cell.angle_alpha   90.00
_cell.angle_beta   90.00
_cell.angle_gamma   90.00
#
_symmetry.space_group_name_H-M   'P 1'
#
loop_
_entity.id
_entity.type
_entity.pdbx_description
1 polymer ?
#
loop_
_entity_poly.entity_id
_entity_poly.type
_entity_poly.pdbx_seq_one_letter_code
_entity_poly.pdbx_strand_id
1 'polypeptide(L)'
;MSKHKKNTRAVSNAVFVAVAVILIIIAAVGFALYATKPSTTSTVTTTVPTTVVSTVTTPGMTTTSTQTVTATQTVTSTQTQTVTSTLTKPVTVNSSGAFYNGQVITFQYTAQFMCTPPATTFFPNETNQSKAAMGCEVGAGNISAFPKNAAPVFVLVPAFAGLSIFGPTQLNATPQGFPTFTYNNVTYVITTQCGAAGTMTACPDHMTYIYSPAFTAVEQALGIKNGVFNLPEGVLPTPAHDHLVTFTTNQSIPWYIVVVLVFDPNIFPNPITGQCQAIVPSNTTNPTANCLNNIQALENAMMTYDSAVGMANAKNPIWTTLVNTDLQVVVPGITSPSQLMSATNSNMVLYFSDPAIYPYPI
;
A
#
# COMPACT_ATOMS: atom_id res chain seq x y z
N MET A 1 47.19 -32.56 28.81
CA MET A 1 47.50 -31.75 27.61
C MET A 1 46.38 -31.98 26.60
N SER A 2 45.71 -31.04 25.94
CA SER A 2 45.63 -29.58 25.92
C SER A 2 44.22 -29.27 25.37
N LYS A 3 43.47 -28.34 26.00
CA LYS A 3 42.19 -27.83 25.48
C LYS A 3 42.47 -26.82 24.38
N HIS A 4 42.03 -27.06 23.14
CA HIS A 4 41.99 -26.01 22.12
C HIS A 4 40.61 -25.33 22.09
N LYS A 5 40.60 -24.10 22.64
CA LYS A 5 39.57 -23.06 22.45
C LYS A 5 39.37 -22.77 20.97
N LYS A 6 38.13 -22.82 20.48
CA LYS A 6 37.73 -22.11 19.25
C LYS A 6 37.26 -20.71 19.63
N ASN A 7 37.94 -19.70 19.09
CA ASN A 7 37.67 -18.29 19.29
C ASN A 7 36.30 -17.89 18.71
N THR A 8 35.39 -17.47 19.59
CA THR A 8 34.23 -16.66 19.28
C THR A 8 34.69 -15.28 18.80
N ARG A 9 34.48 -14.95 17.52
CA ARG A 9 34.42 -13.54 17.10
C ARG A 9 33.04 -13.00 17.48
N ALA A 10 32.92 -12.50 18.70
CA ALA A 10 31.78 -11.71 19.11
C ALA A 10 31.87 -10.33 18.44
N VAL A 11 31.10 -10.09 17.39
CA VAL A 11 30.78 -8.72 17.00
C VAL A 11 29.84 -8.21 18.10
N SER A 12 30.35 -7.34 18.95
CA SER A 12 29.64 -6.85 20.13
C SER A 12 28.37 -6.09 19.70
N ASN A 13 27.21 -6.48 20.25
CA ASN A 13 25.94 -5.77 20.10
C ASN A 13 26.04 -4.28 20.44
N ALA A 14 27.04 -3.87 21.22
CA ALA A 14 27.33 -2.48 21.53
C ALA A 14 27.70 -1.65 20.27
N VAL A 15 28.37 -2.25 19.28
CA VAL A 15 28.75 -1.55 18.04
C VAL A 15 27.51 -1.29 17.17
N PHE A 16 26.57 -2.25 17.12
CA PHE A 16 25.31 -2.09 16.39
C PHE A 16 24.41 -1.01 17.02
N VAL A 17 24.32 -0.98 18.35
CA VAL A 17 23.56 0.06 19.08
C VAL A 17 24.19 1.44 18.87
N ALA A 18 25.52 1.55 18.89
CA ALA A 18 26.21 2.82 18.65
C ALA A 18 25.98 3.36 17.22
N VAL A 19 26.01 2.50 16.20
CA VAL A 19 25.74 2.88 14.81
C VAL A 19 24.28 3.30 14.62
N ALA A 20 23.32 2.61 15.24
CA ALA A 20 21.91 2.96 15.19
C ALA A 20 21.62 4.34 15.82
N VAL A 21 22.23 4.64 16.97
CA VAL A 21 22.09 5.96 17.62
C VAL A 21 22.70 7.08 16.77
N ILE A 22 23.86 6.86 16.15
CA ILE A 22 24.48 7.84 15.26
C ILE A 22 23.61 8.12 14.03
N LEU A 23 23.01 7.09 13.43
CA LEU A 23 22.11 7.25 12.27
C LEU A 23 20.82 8.02 12.64
N ILE A 24 20.27 7.80 13.83
CA ILE A 24 19.10 8.55 14.33
C ILE A 24 19.42 10.03 14.53
N ILE A 25 20.61 10.35 15.08
CA ILE A 25 21.04 11.74 15.27
C ILE A 25 21.25 12.44 13.93
N ILE A 26 21.88 11.79 12.95
CA ILE A 26 22.08 12.35 11.60
C ILE A 26 20.74 12.60 10.90
N ALA A 27 19.78 11.68 11.02
CA ALA A 27 18.44 11.86 10.47
C ALA A 27 17.70 13.06 11.12
N ALA A 28 17.73 13.17 12.45
CA ALA A 28 17.09 14.27 13.17
C ALA A 28 17.68 15.64 12.81
N VAL A 29 19.00 15.74 12.68
CA VAL A 29 19.69 16.97 12.26
C VAL A 29 19.40 17.31 10.79
N GLY A 30 19.33 16.30 9.90
CA GLY A 30 18.97 16.48 8.49
C GLY A 30 17.56 17.03 8.29
N PHE A 31 16.58 16.54 9.07
CA PHE A 31 15.21 17.05 9.03
C PHE A 31 15.06 18.45 9.65
N ALA A 32 15.80 18.76 10.73
CA ALA A 32 15.80 20.09 11.32
C ALA A 32 16.42 21.17 10.39
N LEU A 33 17.46 20.81 9.63
CA LEU A 33 18.07 21.70 8.62
C LEU A 33 17.18 21.88 7.38
N TYR A 34 16.35 20.89 7.03
CA TYR A 34 15.40 21.04 5.92
C TYR A 34 14.22 21.97 6.28
N ALA A 35 13.79 21.98 7.55
CA ALA A 35 12.71 22.83 8.05
C ALA A 35 13.10 24.32 8.23
N THR A 36 14.39 24.67 8.13
CA THR A 36 14.90 26.03 8.34
C THR A 36 15.33 26.74 7.05
N LYS A 37 14.98 26.20 5.88
CA LYS A 37 15.28 26.82 4.58
C LYS A 37 14.50 28.15 4.44
N PRO A 38 15.16 29.32 4.28
CA PRO A 38 14.46 30.60 4.21
C PRO A 38 13.59 30.69 2.96
N SER A 39 12.40 31.29 3.10
CA SER A 39 11.56 31.66 1.96
C SER A 39 12.26 32.71 1.09
N THR A 40 12.29 32.48 -0.22
CA THR A 40 12.89 33.41 -1.20
C THR A 40 11.92 34.52 -1.54
N THR A 41 12.07 35.68 -0.91
CA THR A 41 11.39 36.92 -1.30
C THR A 41 12.03 37.46 -2.57
N SER A 42 11.27 37.55 -3.66
CA SER A 42 11.73 38.22 -4.89
C SER A 42 11.29 39.68 -4.90
N THR A 43 12.24 40.60 -4.87
CA THR A 43 12.00 42.05 -5.01
C THR A 43 12.09 42.40 -6.49
N VAL A 44 10.99 42.88 -7.09
CA VAL A 44 11.00 43.38 -8.47
C VAL A 44 11.01 44.90 -8.45
N THR A 45 12.10 45.50 -8.93
CA THR A 45 12.21 46.95 -9.13
C THR A 45 11.76 47.29 -10.54
N THR A 46 10.71 48.08 -10.67
CA THR A 46 10.23 48.54 -12.00
C THR A 46 10.20 50.07 -12.00
N THR A 47 10.92 50.67 -12.94
CA THR A 47 10.88 52.11 -13.22
C THR A 47 9.79 52.39 -14.24
N VAL A 48 8.80 53.20 -13.88
CA VAL A 48 7.75 53.64 -14.81
C VAL A 48 7.77 55.17 -14.86
N PRO A 49 7.90 55.80 -16.05
CA PRO A 49 7.79 57.25 -16.18
C PRO A 49 6.34 57.67 -15.94
N THR A 50 6.12 58.64 -15.05
CA THR A 50 4.78 59.20 -14.79
C THR A 50 4.69 60.59 -15.39
N THR A 51 3.69 60.82 -16.24
CA THR A 51 3.42 62.13 -16.83
C THR A 51 2.41 62.86 -15.95
N VAL A 52 2.77 64.03 -15.42
CA VAL A 52 1.86 64.84 -14.60
C VAL A 52 1.32 65.96 -15.47
N VAL A 53 0.00 66.01 -15.64
CA VAL A 53 -0.69 67.08 -16.37
C VAL A 53 -1.22 68.08 -15.36
N SER A 54 -0.74 69.32 -15.43
CA SER A 54 -1.29 70.44 -14.65
C SER A 54 -2.18 71.30 -15.53
N THR A 55 -3.44 71.42 -15.15
CA THR A 55 -4.40 72.36 -15.74
C THR A 55 -4.57 73.57 -14.82
N VAL A 56 -4.30 74.77 -15.35
CA VAL A 56 -4.59 76.03 -14.66
C VAL A 56 -5.79 76.67 -15.35
N THR A 57 -6.89 76.83 -14.61
CA THR A 57 -8.11 77.47 -15.09
C THR A 57 -8.17 78.92 -14.62
N THR A 58 -8.25 79.84 -15.58
CA THR A 58 -8.70 81.23 -15.38
C THR A 58 -9.89 81.46 -16.32
N PRO A 59 -10.86 82.34 -15.99
CA PRO A 59 -12.08 82.47 -16.79
C PRO A 59 -11.76 83.00 -18.20
N GLY A 60 -11.90 82.16 -19.23
CA GLY A 60 -11.88 82.57 -20.65
C GLY A 60 -10.85 81.92 -21.59
N MET A 61 -9.88 81.14 -21.11
CA MET A 61 -8.98 80.34 -21.97
C MET A 61 -8.42 79.13 -21.20
N THR A 62 -8.16 78.01 -21.89
CA THR A 62 -7.53 76.81 -21.32
C THR A 62 -6.22 76.52 -22.06
N THR A 63 -5.11 76.46 -21.34
CA THR A 63 -3.79 76.10 -21.90
C THR A 63 -3.25 74.88 -21.15
N THR A 64 -2.91 73.82 -21.88
CA THR A 64 -2.34 72.58 -21.32
C THR A 64 -0.83 72.54 -21.58
N SER A 65 -0.04 72.31 -20.54
CA SER A 65 1.41 72.05 -20.65
C SER A 65 1.73 70.70 -20.03
N THR A 66 2.60 69.92 -20.68
CA THR A 66 3.01 68.59 -20.26
C THR A 66 4.49 68.61 -19.89
N GLN A 67 4.84 68.22 -18.66
CA GLN A 67 6.22 67.97 -18.24
C GLN A 67 6.35 66.56 -17.66
N THR A 68 7.50 65.93 -17.93
CA THR A 68 7.86 64.59 -17.45
C THR A 68 8.88 64.72 -16.34
N VAL A 69 8.61 64.18 -15.16
CA VAL A 69 9.55 64.16 -14.03
C VAL A 69 9.65 62.74 -13.48
N THR A 70 10.85 62.27 -13.20
CA THR A 70 11.10 60.92 -12.66
C THR A 70 11.05 60.94 -11.13
N ALA A 71 10.10 60.24 -10.52
CA ALA A 71 10.03 60.04 -9.08
C ALA A 71 10.06 58.55 -8.72
N THR A 72 10.87 58.17 -7.73
CA THR A 72 10.95 56.80 -7.22
C THR A 72 9.90 56.62 -6.14
N GLN A 73 8.87 55.79 -6.38
CA GLN A 73 7.90 55.38 -5.36
C GLN A 73 8.06 53.89 -5.05
N THR A 74 8.14 53.56 -3.76
CA THR A 74 8.07 52.19 -3.28
C THR A 74 6.61 51.84 -3.03
N VAL A 75 5.99 51.08 -3.93
CA VAL A 75 4.59 50.62 -3.79
C VAL A 75 4.58 49.15 -3.39
N THR A 76 4.07 48.86 -2.19
CA THR A 76 3.81 47.49 -1.75
C THR A 76 2.44 47.06 -2.28
N SER A 77 2.40 46.24 -3.34
CA SER A 77 1.16 45.69 -3.90
C SER A 77 0.98 44.25 -3.45
N THR A 78 -0.04 43.98 -2.63
CA THR A 78 -0.49 42.62 -2.31
C THR A 78 -1.38 42.14 -3.45
N GLN A 79 -0.84 41.30 -4.34
CA GLN A 79 -1.61 40.70 -5.44
C GLN A 79 -2.14 39.33 -4.99
N THR A 80 -3.44 39.23 -4.71
CA THR A 80 -4.09 37.93 -4.49
C THR A 80 -4.40 37.31 -5.85
N GLN A 81 -3.52 36.44 -6.34
CA GLN A 81 -3.84 35.59 -7.48
C GLN A 81 -4.74 34.44 -7.01
N THR A 82 -6.01 34.48 -7.39
CA THR A 82 -6.85 33.29 -7.38
C THR A 82 -6.50 32.47 -8.62
N VAL A 83 -5.55 31.55 -8.47
CA VAL A 83 -5.26 30.55 -9.49
C VAL A 83 -6.39 29.53 -9.47
N THR A 84 -7.37 29.66 -10.37
CA THR A 84 -8.25 28.52 -10.70
C THR A 84 -7.43 27.54 -11.53
N SER A 85 -6.61 26.75 -10.84
CA SER A 85 -6.06 25.53 -11.39
C SER A 85 -7.23 24.58 -11.59
N THR A 86 -7.63 24.35 -12.84
CA THR A 86 -8.28 23.08 -13.16
C THR A 86 -7.26 22.00 -12.83
N LEU A 87 -7.38 21.43 -11.64
CA LEU A 87 -6.71 20.21 -11.27
C LEU A 87 -7.23 19.14 -12.25
N THR A 88 -6.55 18.96 -13.38
CA THR A 88 -6.59 17.68 -14.08
C THR A 88 -5.93 16.69 -13.14
N LYS A 89 -6.68 16.22 -12.14
CA LYS A 89 -6.42 14.96 -11.48
C LYS A 89 -6.26 13.98 -12.65
N PRO A 90 -5.15 13.24 -12.75
CA PRO A 90 -5.13 12.08 -13.63
C PRO A 90 -6.44 11.34 -13.36
N VAL A 91 -7.18 10.97 -14.41
CA VAL A 91 -8.25 10.00 -14.22
C VAL A 91 -7.53 8.81 -13.60
N THR A 92 -7.69 8.65 -12.28
CA THR A 92 -7.30 7.43 -11.60
C THR A 92 -8.19 6.43 -12.29
N VAL A 93 -7.62 5.66 -13.21
CA VAL A 93 -8.38 4.64 -13.92
C VAL A 93 -8.87 3.77 -12.78
N ASN A 94 -10.19 3.76 -12.55
CA ASN A 94 -10.79 3.12 -11.40
C ASN A 94 -10.78 1.61 -11.67
N SER A 95 -9.61 1.05 -11.89
CA SER A 95 -9.41 -0.27 -12.48
C SER A 95 -8.14 -0.92 -11.96
N SER A 96 -8.15 -2.25 -11.93
CA SER A 96 -7.00 -3.08 -11.59
C SER A 96 -7.07 -4.38 -12.38
N GLY A 97 -6.06 -5.25 -12.23
CA GLY A 97 -6.08 -6.60 -12.75
C GLY A 97 -6.75 -7.59 -11.77
N ALA A 98 -7.04 -8.78 -12.28
CA ALA A 98 -7.30 -9.98 -11.50
C ALA A 98 -6.96 -11.23 -12.30
N PHE A 99 -7.00 -12.39 -11.65
CA PHE A 99 -6.89 -13.67 -12.32
C PHE A 99 -8.25 -14.38 -12.38
N TYR A 100 -8.51 -14.99 -13.53
CA TYR A 100 -9.65 -15.85 -13.75
C TYR A 100 -9.27 -16.94 -14.76
N ASN A 101 -9.44 -18.21 -14.37
CA ASN A 101 -9.21 -19.36 -15.23
C ASN A 101 -7.88 -19.34 -16.00
N GLY A 102 -6.79 -18.95 -15.33
CA GLY A 102 -5.45 -18.90 -15.91
C GLY A 102 -5.17 -17.67 -16.77
N GLN A 103 -6.11 -16.73 -16.85
CA GLN A 103 -5.97 -15.48 -17.59
C GLN A 103 -5.91 -14.30 -16.63
N VAL A 104 -5.19 -13.25 -17.05
CA VAL A 104 -5.32 -11.93 -16.43
C VAL A 104 -6.59 -11.29 -16.98
N ILE A 105 -7.40 -10.68 -16.12
CA ILE A 105 -8.60 -9.93 -16.48
C ILE A 105 -8.53 -8.51 -15.91
N THR A 106 -9.34 -7.57 -16.42
CA THR A 106 -9.43 -6.20 -15.89
C THR A 106 -10.69 -6.03 -15.08
N PHE A 107 -10.58 -5.41 -13.91
CA PHE A 107 -11.69 -4.91 -13.13
C PHE A 107 -11.81 -3.41 -13.22
N GLN A 108 -13.05 -2.93 -13.11
CA GLN A 108 -13.39 -1.54 -12.85
C GLN A 108 -14.13 -1.44 -11.52
N TYR A 109 -13.56 -0.69 -10.60
CA TYR A 109 -14.19 -0.27 -9.35
C TYR A 109 -15.29 0.74 -9.66
N THR A 110 -16.46 0.47 -9.11
CA THR A 110 -17.70 1.20 -9.44
C THR A 110 -18.30 1.91 -8.24
N ALA A 111 -17.88 1.55 -7.03
CA ALA A 111 -18.21 2.23 -5.79
C ALA A 111 -17.11 1.99 -4.75
N GLN A 112 -17.14 2.81 -3.70
CA GLN A 112 -16.28 2.62 -2.54
C GLN A 112 -16.60 1.31 -1.81
N PHE A 113 -15.64 0.82 -1.04
CA PHE A 113 -15.80 -0.34 -0.18
C PHE A 113 -16.86 -0.11 0.92
N MET A 114 -17.35 -1.22 1.47
CA MET A 114 -18.23 -1.26 2.64
C MET A 114 -17.71 -2.28 3.64
N CYS A 115 -18.02 -2.07 4.92
CA CYS A 115 -17.63 -2.97 5.99
C CYS A 115 -18.87 -3.50 6.70
N THR A 116 -19.10 -4.80 6.59
CA THR A 116 -20.32 -5.48 7.03
C THR A 116 -19.97 -6.71 7.86
N PRO A 117 -20.43 -6.86 9.10
CA PRO A 117 -20.96 -5.77 9.93
C PRO A 117 -19.87 -4.71 10.18
N PRO A 118 -20.24 -3.49 10.61
CA PRO A 118 -19.28 -2.44 10.93
C PRO A 118 -18.25 -2.91 11.97
N ALA A 119 -17.02 -2.40 11.91
CA ALA A 119 -15.91 -2.79 12.80
C ALA A 119 -16.24 -2.71 14.30
N THR A 120 -17.14 -1.81 14.71
CA THR A 120 -17.66 -1.69 16.09
C THR A 120 -18.31 -2.96 16.63
N THR A 121 -18.71 -3.89 15.76
CA THR A 121 -19.26 -5.20 16.14
C THR A 121 -18.20 -6.12 16.73
N PHE A 122 -16.95 -6.00 16.25
CA PHE A 122 -15.85 -6.87 16.66
C PHE A 122 -15.03 -6.26 17.80
N PHE A 123 -14.95 -4.92 17.87
CA PHE A 123 -14.15 -4.19 18.87
C PHE A 123 -14.98 -3.10 19.56
N PRO A 124 -15.99 -3.47 20.35
CA PRO A 124 -16.95 -2.53 20.93
C PRO A 124 -16.34 -1.53 21.93
N ASN A 125 -15.13 -1.80 22.44
CA ASN A 125 -14.48 -1.03 23.51
C ASN A 125 -13.13 -0.41 23.10
N GLU A 126 -12.71 -0.55 21.84
CA GLU A 126 -11.42 0.00 21.40
C GLU A 126 -11.54 1.46 20.98
N THR A 127 -11.22 2.37 21.89
CA THR A 127 -11.12 3.84 21.68
C THR A 127 -10.17 4.22 20.53
N ASN A 128 -9.35 3.29 20.04
CA ASN A 128 -8.43 3.48 18.93
C ASN A 128 -9.08 3.28 17.55
N GLN A 129 -10.24 2.61 17.46
CA GLN A 129 -10.90 2.38 16.19
C GLN A 129 -11.55 3.62 15.59
N SER A 130 -12.00 4.54 16.43
CA SER A 130 -12.59 5.81 16.02
C SER A 130 -11.56 6.87 15.61
N LYS A 131 -10.26 6.62 15.76
CA LYS A 131 -9.18 7.59 15.52
C LYS A 131 -8.43 7.42 14.19
N ALA A 132 -8.41 6.22 13.62
CA ALA A 132 -8.04 6.02 12.23
C ALA A 132 -9.33 5.81 11.46
N ALA A 133 -9.50 6.40 10.28
CA ALA A 133 -10.71 6.30 9.45
C ALA A 133 -10.94 4.86 8.94
N MET A 134 -11.25 3.94 9.85
CA MET A 134 -11.22 2.49 9.68
C MET A 134 -12.64 1.97 9.66
N GLY A 135 -13.05 1.42 8.53
CA GLY A 135 -14.34 0.76 8.42
C GLY A 135 -14.24 -0.74 8.68
N CYS A 136 -13.15 -1.38 8.22
CA CYS A 136 -13.09 -2.84 8.03
C CYS A 136 -11.95 -3.50 8.81
N GLU A 137 -12.10 -4.80 9.03
CA GLU A 137 -11.20 -5.71 9.72
C GLU A 137 -10.94 -6.96 8.87
N VAL A 138 -9.75 -7.54 9.08
CA VAL A 138 -9.35 -8.86 8.61
C VAL A 138 -9.07 -9.74 9.82
N GLY A 139 -9.81 -10.82 9.98
CA GLY A 139 -9.73 -11.73 11.12
C GLY A 139 -11.10 -12.29 11.53
N ALA A 140 -12.18 -11.59 11.18
CA ALA A 140 -13.55 -12.01 11.40
C ALA A 140 -14.46 -11.58 10.23
N GLY A 141 -15.21 -12.54 9.67
CA GLY A 141 -16.17 -12.31 8.61
C GLY A 141 -17.50 -13.00 8.90
N ASN A 142 -18.61 -12.40 8.49
CA ASN A 142 -19.93 -13.03 8.57
C ASN A 142 -20.64 -12.92 7.22
N ILE A 143 -20.47 -13.95 6.40
CA ILE A 143 -21.06 -13.99 5.05
C ILE A 143 -22.59 -13.83 5.06
N SER A 144 -23.26 -14.27 6.13
CA SER A 144 -24.72 -14.15 6.28
C SER A 144 -25.18 -12.70 6.41
N ALA A 145 -24.28 -11.78 6.77
CA ALA A 145 -24.57 -10.36 6.86
C ALA A 145 -24.35 -9.61 5.53
N PHE A 146 -23.70 -10.22 4.55
CA PHE A 146 -23.36 -9.57 3.28
C PHE A 146 -24.58 -9.44 2.36
N PRO A 147 -24.53 -8.54 1.36
CA PRO A 147 -25.58 -8.43 0.35
C PRO A 147 -25.87 -9.78 -0.32
N LYS A 148 -27.14 -10.07 -0.61
CA LYS A 148 -27.60 -11.39 -1.10
C LYS A 148 -27.00 -11.85 -2.44
N ASN A 149 -26.43 -10.94 -3.22
CA ASN A 149 -25.76 -11.20 -4.50
C ASN A 149 -24.23 -11.08 -4.39
N ALA A 150 -23.68 -11.09 -3.17
CA ALA A 150 -22.25 -10.96 -2.98
C ALA A 150 -21.51 -12.25 -3.38
N ALA A 151 -20.37 -12.08 -4.04
CA ALA A 151 -19.51 -13.16 -4.50
C ALA A 151 -18.12 -13.10 -3.85
N PRO A 152 -17.39 -14.22 -3.74
CA PRO A 152 -16.04 -14.20 -3.20
C PRO A 152 -15.06 -13.58 -4.19
N VAL A 153 -14.20 -12.70 -3.68
CA VAL A 153 -12.93 -12.33 -4.30
C VAL A 153 -11.78 -12.72 -3.35
N PHE A 154 -10.80 -13.43 -3.88
CA PHE A 154 -9.64 -13.88 -3.12
C PHE A 154 -8.52 -12.85 -3.26
N VAL A 155 -8.11 -12.27 -2.14
CA VAL A 155 -7.02 -11.28 -2.09
C VAL A 155 -5.73 -12.03 -1.77
N LEU A 156 -4.89 -12.24 -2.80
CA LEU A 156 -3.64 -12.97 -2.72
C LEU A 156 -2.53 -12.03 -2.21
N VAL A 157 -2.14 -12.18 -0.96
CA VAL A 157 -1.07 -11.41 -0.34
C VAL A 157 0.24 -12.21 -0.44
N PRO A 158 1.32 -11.67 -1.03
CA PRO A 158 2.62 -12.34 -1.12
C PRO A 158 3.35 -12.34 0.24
N ALA A 159 2.78 -13.04 1.22
CA ALA A 159 3.23 -13.05 2.61
C ALA A 159 4.69 -13.52 2.76
N PHE A 160 5.21 -14.30 1.80
CA PHE A 160 6.64 -14.67 1.72
C PHE A 160 7.60 -13.48 1.63
N ALA A 161 7.14 -12.32 1.16
CA ALA A 161 7.92 -11.08 1.12
C ALA A 161 8.02 -10.38 2.49
N GLY A 162 7.43 -10.97 3.53
CA GLY A 162 7.47 -10.49 4.91
C GLY A 162 6.84 -9.12 5.08
N LEU A 163 7.40 -8.29 5.96
CA LEU A 163 6.81 -6.98 6.29
C LEU A 163 6.82 -5.99 5.11
N SER A 164 7.60 -6.23 4.06
CA SER A 164 7.64 -5.35 2.88
C SER A 164 6.29 -5.26 2.16
N ILE A 165 5.39 -6.23 2.37
CA ILE A 165 4.04 -6.21 1.81
C ILE A 165 3.23 -4.98 2.23
N PHE A 166 3.57 -4.33 3.34
CA PHE A 166 2.81 -3.19 3.85
C PHE A 166 3.14 -1.86 3.16
N GLY A 167 4.21 -1.78 2.36
CA GLY A 167 4.50 -0.61 1.51
C GLY A 167 5.53 0.43 2.01
N PRO A 168 5.78 0.64 3.31
CA PRO A 168 6.86 1.51 3.75
C PRO A 168 8.24 1.03 3.28
N THR A 169 9.04 1.94 2.74
CA THR A 169 10.43 1.64 2.32
C THR A 169 11.32 1.23 3.49
N GLN A 170 10.98 1.66 4.71
CA GLN A 170 11.61 1.21 5.96
C GLN A 170 11.42 -0.29 6.22
N LEU A 171 10.42 -0.92 5.61
CA LEU A 171 10.17 -2.36 5.62
C LEU A 171 10.70 -3.05 4.36
N ASN A 172 11.57 -2.39 3.59
CA ASN A 172 12.15 -2.85 2.32
C ASN A 172 11.16 -2.95 1.15
N ALA A 173 10.01 -2.28 1.20
CA ALA A 173 9.17 -2.12 0.02
C ALA A 173 9.81 -1.15 -0.99
N THR A 174 9.38 -1.21 -2.24
CA THR A 174 9.71 -0.19 -3.24
C THR A 174 8.95 1.12 -2.96
N PRO A 175 9.40 2.28 -3.46
CA PRO A 175 8.64 3.53 -3.37
C PRO A 175 7.25 3.46 -4.00
N GLN A 176 7.04 2.55 -4.96
CA GLN A 176 5.77 2.31 -5.62
C GLN A 176 4.80 1.51 -4.73
N GLY A 177 5.26 0.94 -3.62
CA GLY A 177 4.46 0.09 -2.73
C GLY A 177 4.52 -1.40 -3.04
N PHE A 178 5.46 -1.84 -3.87
CA PHE A 178 5.65 -3.26 -4.16
C PHE A 178 6.55 -3.93 -3.12
N PRO A 179 6.19 -5.14 -2.65
CA PRO A 179 7.03 -5.93 -1.77
C PRO A 179 8.36 -6.31 -2.44
N THR A 180 9.36 -6.60 -1.62
CA THR A 180 10.60 -7.20 -2.08
C THR A 180 10.87 -8.51 -1.33
N PHE A 181 11.40 -9.48 -2.05
CA PHE A 181 11.78 -10.78 -1.51
C PHE A 181 13.24 -11.04 -1.84
N THR A 182 14.06 -11.36 -0.83
CA THR A 182 15.48 -11.65 -1.05
C THR A 182 15.74 -13.12 -0.79
N TYR A 183 16.22 -13.82 -1.82
CA TYR A 183 16.62 -15.21 -1.75
C TYR A 183 17.98 -15.40 -2.42
N ASN A 184 18.88 -16.13 -1.76
CA ASN A 184 20.23 -16.41 -2.25
C ASN A 184 21.01 -15.15 -2.74
N ASN A 185 20.93 -14.06 -1.97
CA ASN A 185 21.53 -12.75 -2.27
C ASN A 185 20.98 -12.06 -3.54
N VAL A 186 19.85 -12.52 -4.09
CA VAL A 186 19.12 -11.86 -5.18
C VAL A 186 17.84 -11.28 -4.60
N THR A 187 17.59 -10.01 -4.85
CA THR A 187 16.35 -9.33 -4.47
C THR A 187 15.40 -9.26 -5.65
N TYR A 188 14.23 -9.85 -5.47
CA TYR A 188 13.11 -9.85 -6.40
C TYR A 188 12.12 -8.77 -5.98
N VAL A 189 11.69 -7.94 -6.93
CA VAL A 189 10.53 -7.06 -6.73
C VAL A 189 9.29 -7.87 -7.06
N ILE A 190 8.37 -7.99 -6.11
CA ILE A 190 7.13 -8.73 -6.29
C ILE A 190 6.07 -7.75 -6.79
N THR A 191 5.97 -7.62 -8.11
CA THR A 191 4.91 -6.83 -8.73
C THR A 191 3.56 -7.49 -8.49
N THR A 192 2.58 -6.68 -8.13
CA THR A 192 1.19 -7.07 -7.88
C THR A 192 0.25 -6.16 -8.68
N GLN A 193 -1.01 -6.55 -8.82
CA GLN A 193 -2.10 -5.77 -9.43
C GLN A 193 -2.47 -4.56 -8.56
N CYS A 194 -2.21 -4.65 -7.26
CA CYS A 194 -2.35 -3.57 -6.29
C CYS A 194 -1.08 -3.47 -5.45
N GLY A 195 -0.37 -2.34 -5.56
CA GLY A 195 0.63 -1.99 -4.55
C GLY A 195 -0.02 -1.77 -3.18
N ALA A 196 0.82 -1.71 -2.15
CA ALA A 196 0.34 -1.45 -0.79
C ALA A 196 -0.36 -0.09 -0.69
N ALA A 197 -1.37 0.00 0.17
CA ALA A 197 -2.14 1.22 0.33
C ALA A 197 -1.29 2.43 0.77
N GLY A 198 -1.73 3.62 0.37
CA GLY A 198 -1.00 4.86 0.62
C GLY A 198 0.18 5.10 -0.33
N THR A 199 0.34 4.27 -1.36
CA THR A 199 1.37 4.39 -2.40
C THR A 199 0.77 4.67 -3.77
N MET A 200 1.62 4.99 -4.75
CA MET A 200 1.20 5.39 -6.10
C MET A 200 0.50 4.27 -6.89
N THR A 201 0.80 3.01 -6.59
CA THR A 201 0.25 1.84 -7.30
C THR A 201 -0.83 1.12 -6.50
N ALA A 202 -1.30 1.72 -5.40
CA ALA A 202 -2.41 1.19 -4.63
C ALA A 202 -3.68 1.11 -5.46
N CYS A 203 -4.47 0.05 -5.25
CA CYS A 203 -5.74 -0.06 -5.94
C CYS A 203 -6.73 1.03 -5.52
N PRO A 204 -7.49 1.57 -6.48
CA PRO A 204 -8.53 2.54 -6.18
C PRO A 204 -9.64 1.88 -5.35
N ASP A 205 -10.31 2.68 -4.51
CA ASP A 205 -11.42 2.23 -3.66
C ASP A 205 -11.08 1.08 -2.69
N HIS A 206 -9.79 0.82 -2.45
CA HIS A 206 -9.33 0.03 -1.31
C HIS A 206 -9.15 0.92 -0.08
N MET A 207 -9.42 0.37 1.09
CA MET A 207 -9.20 1.10 2.34
C MET A 207 -7.70 1.29 2.56
N THR A 208 -7.30 2.48 3.05
CA THR A 208 -5.89 2.76 3.28
C THR A 208 -5.31 1.91 4.41
N TYR A 209 -6.04 1.77 5.52
CA TYR A 209 -5.60 1.07 6.72
C TYR A 209 -6.63 0.05 7.16
N ILE A 210 -6.20 -1.18 7.39
CA ILE A 210 -7.03 -2.28 7.90
C ILE A 210 -6.55 -2.66 9.30
N TYR A 211 -7.50 -3.02 10.17
CA TYR A 211 -7.18 -3.68 11.42
C TYR A 211 -7.12 -5.22 11.22
N SER A 212 -6.22 -5.90 11.93
CA SER A 212 -6.24 -7.35 12.05
C SER A 212 -5.64 -7.84 13.37
N PRO A 213 -6.27 -8.80 14.07
CA PRO A 213 -5.64 -9.48 15.20
C PRO A 213 -4.32 -10.19 14.83
N ALA A 214 -4.18 -10.61 13.57
CA ALA A 214 -2.94 -11.19 13.08
C ALA A 214 -1.80 -10.16 13.04
N PHE A 215 -2.10 -8.89 12.72
CA PHE A 215 -1.10 -7.82 12.76
C PHE A 215 -0.67 -7.55 14.20
N THR A 216 -1.62 -7.49 15.13
CA THR A 216 -1.33 -7.39 16.57
C THR A 216 -0.37 -8.50 17.02
N ALA A 217 -0.64 -9.76 16.65
CA ALA A 217 0.24 -10.87 17.01
C ALA A 217 1.67 -10.71 16.44
N VAL A 218 1.79 -10.28 15.17
CA VAL A 218 3.09 -10.04 14.54
C VAL A 218 3.83 -8.87 15.20
N GLU A 219 3.16 -7.76 15.50
CA GLU A 219 3.74 -6.63 16.22
C GLU A 219 4.25 -7.04 17.59
N GLN A 220 3.45 -7.78 18.37
CA GLN A 220 3.84 -8.27 19.69
C GLN A 220 5.04 -9.22 19.64
N ALA A 221 5.09 -10.12 18.65
CA ALA A 221 6.23 -11.02 18.43
C ALA A 221 7.52 -10.26 18.09
N LEU A 222 7.40 -9.08 17.45
CA LEU A 222 8.50 -8.16 17.16
C LEU A 222 8.82 -7.21 18.34
N GLY A 223 8.10 -7.32 19.46
CA GLY A 223 8.28 -6.46 20.63
C GLY A 223 7.67 -5.07 20.50
N ILE A 224 6.83 -4.84 19.48
CA ILE A 224 6.06 -3.61 19.28
C ILE A 224 4.77 -3.75 20.09
N LYS A 225 4.49 -2.78 20.97
CA LYS A 225 3.35 -2.83 21.90
C LYS A 225 2.39 -1.64 21.80
N ASN A 226 2.68 -0.68 20.94
CA ASN A 226 1.91 0.56 20.80
C ASN A 226 1.61 0.87 19.32
N GLY A 227 1.67 -0.13 18.46
CA GLY A 227 1.60 0.03 17.00
C GLY A 227 2.86 0.62 16.38
N VAL A 228 2.86 0.69 15.04
CA VAL A 228 3.93 1.28 14.21
C VAL A 228 3.39 2.38 13.30
N PHE A 229 4.28 3.17 12.69
CA PHE A 229 3.92 4.20 11.69
C PHE A 229 2.92 5.26 12.18
N ASN A 230 2.90 5.54 13.49
CA ASN A 230 1.90 6.38 14.16
C ASN A 230 0.46 5.85 14.02
N LEU A 231 0.31 4.55 13.76
CA LEU A 231 -0.95 3.83 13.77
C LEU A 231 -1.11 3.09 15.10
N PRO A 232 -2.36 2.85 15.54
CA PRO A 232 -2.63 1.97 16.66
C PRO A 232 -2.10 0.54 16.43
N GLU A 233 -1.90 -0.19 17.52
CA GLU A 233 -1.62 -1.64 17.46
C GLU A 233 -2.69 -2.38 16.65
N GLY A 234 -2.26 -3.33 15.83
CA GLY A 234 -3.12 -4.12 14.95
C GLY A 234 -3.58 -3.40 13.69
N VAL A 235 -3.20 -2.13 13.49
CA VAL A 235 -3.59 -1.33 12.32
C VAL A 235 -2.39 -1.12 11.40
N LEU A 236 -2.48 -1.65 10.18
CA LEU A 236 -1.44 -1.50 9.17
C LEU A 236 -2.04 -1.06 7.83
N PRO A 237 -1.22 -0.50 6.91
CA PRO A 237 -1.67 -0.28 5.54
C PRO A 237 -2.20 -1.58 4.93
N THR A 238 -3.19 -1.48 4.04
CA THR A 238 -3.60 -2.65 3.26
C THR A 238 -2.40 -3.17 2.46
N PRO A 239 -2.02 -4.47 2.61
CA PRO A 239 -0.88 -5.04 1.92
C PRO A 239 -1.00 -4.93 0.40
N ALA A 240 0.13 -4.93 -0.30
CA ALA A 240 0.15 -5.21 -1.74
C ALA A 240 -0.42 -6.62 -2.01
N HIS A 241 -1.17 -6.77 -3.10
CA HIS A 241 -1.91 -8.00 -3.37
C HIS A 241 -2.39 -8.10 -4.82
N ASP A 242 -2.77 -9.32 -5.19
CA ASP A 242 -3.51 -9.62 -6.41
C ASP A 242 -4.94 -10.08 -6.09
N HIS A 243 -5.84 -9.98 -7.06
CA HIS A 243 -7.19 -10.52 -6.99
C HIS A 243 -7.29 -11.83 -7.78
N LEU A 244 -7.99 -12.81 -7.22
CA LEU A 244 -8.43 -14.03 -7.90
C LEU A 244 -9.95 -14.14 -7.75
N VAL A 245 -10.66 -14.36 -8.86
CA VAL A 245 -12.12 -14.47 -8.87
C VAL A 245 -12.61 -15.80 -9.43
N THR A 246 -13.88 -16.08 -9.15
CA THR A 246 -14.55 -17.34 -9.52
C THR A 246 -15.36 -17.23 -10.81
N PHE A 247 -15.68 -16.01 -11.25
CA PHE A 247 -16.40 -15.72 -12.49
C PHE A 247 -16.18 -14.28 -12.92
N THR A 248 -16.64 -13.99 -14.13
CA THR A 248 -16.60 -12.67 -14.76
C THR A 248 -18.01 -12.07 -14.87
N THR A 249 -18.16 -10.77 -14.66
CA THR A 249 -19.43 -10.04 -14.77
C THR A 249 -19.25 -8.56 -15.13
N ASN A 250 -19.85 -8.14 -16.24
CA ASN A 250 -19.89 -6.73 -16.64
C ASN A 250 -20.83 -5.87 -15.76
N GLN A 251 -21.55 -6.49 -14.83
CA GLN A 251 -22.39 -5.80 -13.85
C GLN A 251 -21.60 -5.56 -12.57
N SER A 252 -21.77 -4.37 -12.00
CA SER A 252 -21.29 -4.06 -10.66
C SER A 252 -22.07 -4.90 -9.64
N ILE A 253 -21.36 -5.78 -8.95
CA ILE A 253 -21.91 -6.59 -7.85
C ILE A 253 -21.03 -6.41 -6.61
N PRO A 254 -21.55 -6.71 -5.40
CA PRO A 254 -20.72 -6.77 -4.21
C PRO A 254 -19.80 -7.98 -4.25
N TRP A 255 -18.55 -7.79 -3.84
CA TRP A 255 -17.54 -8.83 -3.72
C TRP A 255 -17.02 -8.87 -2.31
N TYR A 256 -17.22 -9.98 -1.61
CA TYR A 256 -16.66 -10.15 -0.29
C TYR A 256 -15.26 -10.73 -0.34
N ILE A 257 -14.40 -10.22 0.53
CA ILE A 257 -12.99 -10.56 0.51
C ILE A 257 -12.71 -11.82 1.31
N VAL A 258 -11.93 -12.71 0.71
CA VAL A 258 -11.23 -13.78 1.41
C VAL A 258 -9.73 -13.50 1.29
N VAL A 259 -9.09 -13.14 2.39
CA VAL A 259 -7.65 -12.86 2.43
C VAL A 259 -6.88 -14.17 2.44
N VAL A 260 -5.96 -14.30 1.49
CA VAL A 260 -5.12 -15.48 1.26
C VAL A 260 -3.66 -15.09 1.48
N LEU A 261 -3.00 -15.74 2.44
CA LEU A 261 -1.57 -15.55 2.70
C LEU A 261 -0.78 -16.57 1.89
N VAL A 262 -0.03 -16.09 0.89
CA VAL A 262 0.82 -16.92 0.04
C VAL A 262 2.23 -16.97 0.62
N PHE A 263 2.67 -18.17 1.02
CA PHE A 263 3.99 -18.37 1.61
C PHE A 263 4.98 -19.05 0.66
N ASP A 264 4.51 -19.70 -0.39
CA ASP A 264 5.40 -20.23 -1.43
C ASP A 264 5.60 -19.20 -2.55
N PRO A 265 6.83 -18.66 -2.73
CA PRO A 265 7.11 -17.70 -3.80
C PRO A 265 6.98 -18.30 -5.21
N ASN A 266 7.02 -19.63 -5.36
CA ASN A 266 6.98 -20.29 -6.67
C ASN A 266 5.59 -20.29 -7.32
N ILE A 267 4.55 -20.01 -6.54
CA ILE A 267 3.15 -20.07 -7.00
C ILE A 267 2.48 -18.69 -7.04
N PHE A 268 3.22 -17.63 -6.72
CA PHE A 268 2.71 -16.27 -6.84
C PHE A 268 2.75 -15.83 -8.31
N PRO A 269 1.59 -15.58 -8.94
CA PRO A 269 1.52 -15.28 -10.36
C PRO A 269 2.11 -13.91 -10.69
N ASN A 270 2.70 -13.80 -11.86
CA ASN A 270 3.02 -12.50 -12.42
C ASN A 270 1.72 -11.76 -12.80
N PRO A 271 1.54 -10.49 -12.39
CA PRO A 271 0.28 -9.76 -12.58
C PRO A 271 -0.05 -9.46 -14.05
N ILE A 272 0.94 -9.54 -14.95
CA ILE A 272 0.78 -9.26 -16.39
C ILE A 272 0.53 -10.55 -17.17
N THR A 273 1.27 -11.61 -16.87
CA THR A 273 1.20 -12.86 -17.66
C THR A 273 0.33 -13.94 -17.04
N GLY A 274 0.00 -13.83 -15.76
CA GLY A 274 -0.67 -14.88 -14.98
C GLY A 274 0.18 -16.14 -14.78
N GLN A 275 1.46 -16.11 -15.18
CA GLN A 275 2.37 -17.26 -15.05
C GLN A 275 3.23 -17.13 -13.80
N CYS A 276 3.58 -18.27 -13.22
CA CYS A 276 4.45 -18.34 -12.06
C CYS A 276 5.85 -18.80 -12.45
N GLN A 277 6.83 -18.48 -11.61
CA GLN A 277 8.23 -18.84 -11.80
C GLN A 277 8.76 -19.57 -10.57
N ALA A 278 9.55 -20.61 -10.77
CA ALA A 278 10.30 -21.23 -9.69
C ALA A 278 11.47 -20.30 -9.27
N ILE A 279 11.34 -19.67 -8.11
CA ILE A 279 12.33 -18.77 -7.49
C ILE A 279 13.14 -19.54 -6.43
N VAL A 280 12.47 -20.38 -5.64
CA VAL A 280 13.06 -21.14 -4.54
C VAL A 280 13.00 -22.64 -4.88
N PRO A 281 14.06 -23.43 -4.59
CA PRO A 281 14.02 -24.87 -4.80
C PRO A 281 12.82 -25.51 -4.07
N SER A 282 12.24 -26.54 -4.67
CA SER A 282 11.05 -27.20 -4.17
C SER A 282 11.26 -28.72 -4.18
N ASN A 283 10.60 -29.41 -3.25
CA ASN A 283 10.53 -30.87 -3.21
C ASN A 283 9.43 -31.43 -4.13
N THR A 284 8.59 -30.58 -4.71
CA THR A 284 7.56 -30.99 -5.66
C THR A 284 8.14 -31.16 -7.06
N THR A 285 7.52 -32.02 -7.87
CA THR A 285 7.99 -32.27 -9.25
C THR A 285 7.81 -31.06 -10.15
N ASN A 286 6.75 -30.28 -9.93
CA ASN A 286 6.49 -29.05 -10.66
C ASN A 286 6.22 -27.90 -9.66
N PRO A 287 7.24 -27.09 -9.33
CA PRO A 287 7.15 -26.05 -8.31
C PRO A 287 6.11 -24.97 -8.61
N THR A 288 5.68 -24.82 -9.87
CA THR A 288 4.70 -23.81 -10.29
C THR A 288 3.32 -24.40 -10.56
N ALA A 289 3.09 -25.69 -10.27
CA ALA A 289 1.84 -26.40 -10.61
C ALA A 289 0.59 -25.74 -10.00
N ASN A 290 0.71 -25.18 -8.80
CA ASN A 290 -0.37 -24.50 -8.10
C ASN A 290 -0.32 -22.97 -8.28
N CYS A 291 0.17 -22.50 -9.44
CA CYS A 291 0.17 -21.07 -9.76
C CYS A 291 -1.21 -20.46 -9.53
N LEU A 292 -1.31 -19.43 -8.67
CA LEU A 292 -2.57 -18.90 -8.13
C LEU A 292 -3.34 -18.01 -9.12
N ASN A 293 -3.52 -18.50 -10.34
CA ASN A 293 -4.24 -17.84 -11.43
C ASN A 293 -5.65 -18.43 -11.67
N ASN A 294 -6.06 -19.40 -10.84
CA ASN A 294 -7.37 -20.03 -10.87
C ASN A 294 -7.71 -20.64 -9.49
N ILE A 295 -8.99 -20.94 -9.27
CA ILE A 295 -9.48 -21.44 -7.97
C ILE A 295 -8.99 -22.86 -7.66
N GLN A 296 -8.90 -23.73 -8.67
CA GLN A 296 -8.41 -25.10 -8.45
C GLN A 296 -6.97 -25.11 -7.93
N ALA A 297 -6.12 -24.20 -8.41
CA ALA A 297 -4.77 -24.01 -7.92
C ALA A 297 -4.74 -23.53 -6.46
N LEU A 298 -5.65 -22.62 -6.08
CA LEU A 298 -5.79 -22.19 -4.68
C LEU A 298 -6.22 -23.36 -3.77
N GLU A 299 -7.23 -24.13 -4.17
CA GLU A 299 -7.68 -25.31 -3.43
C GLU A 299 -6.56 -26.32 -3.21
N ASN A 300 -5.75 -26.57 -4.26
CA ASN A 300 -4.60 -27.47 -4.17
C ASN A 300 -3.49 -26.89 -3.29
N ALA A 301 -3.19 -25.58 -3.41
CA ALA A 301 -2.15 -24.91 -2.64
C ALA A 301 -2.43 -24.92 -1.13
N MET A 302 -3.70 -24.86 -0.71
CA MET A 302 -4.09 -24.99 0.70
C MET A 302 -3.76 -26.36 1.31
N MET A 303 -3.56 -27.38 0.47
CA MET A 303 -3.31 -28.76 0.90
C MET A 303 -1.91 -29.26 0.52
N THR A 304 -1.12 -28.44 -0.18
CA THR A 304 0.20 -28.82 -0.68
C THR A 304 1.28 -28.33 0.25
N TYR A 305 2.13 -29.27 0.70
CA TYR A 305 3.34 -28.96 1.46
C TYR A 305 4.52 -28.83 0.51
N ASP A 306 5.26 -27.73 0.58
CA ASP A 306 6.44 -27.45 -0.23
C ASP A 306 7.62 -26.98 0.62
N SER A 307 8.80 -27.58 0.43
CA SER A 307 10.03 -27.16 1.11
C SER A 307 10.46 -25.74 0.78
N ALA A 308 10.00 -25.19 -0.34
CA ALA A 308 10.19 -23.79 -0.70
C ALA A 308 9.63 -22.83 0.36
N VAL A 309 8.55 -23.21 1.03
CA VAL A 309 7.90 -22.40 2.09
C VAL A 309 8.85 -22.19 3.25
N GLY A 310 9.31 -23.26 3.90
CA GLY A 310 10.25 -23.15 5.03
C GLY A 310 11.56 -22.43 4.64
N MET A 311 12.07 -22.69 3.43
CA MET A 311 13.29 -22.03 2.94
C MET A 311 13.13 -20.52 2.70
N ALA A 312 11.99 -20.09 2.15
CA ALA A 312 11.70 -18.69 1.91
C ALA A 312 11.38 -17.93 3.20
N ASN A 313 10.80 -18.61 4.20
CA ASN A 313 10.14 -17.96 5.33
C ASN A 313 10.80 -18.13 6.70
N ALA A 314 11.92 -18.86 6.82
CA ALA A 314 12.55 -19.14 8.12
C ALA A 314 12.88 -17.91 9.00
N LYS A 315 12.96 -16.71 8.40
CA LYS A 315 13.18 -15.43 9.10
C LYS A 315 12.04 -14.43 8.93
N ASN A 316 10.92 -14.86 8.34
CA ASN A 316 9.77 -14.02 8.08
C ASN A 316 8.86 -13.98 9.33
N PRO A 317 8.72 -12.81 9.99
CA PRO A 317 7.93 -12.70 11.23
C PRO A 317 6.44 -13.01 11.02
N ILE A 318 5.90 -12.82 9.82
CA ILE A 318 4.51 -13.18 9.52
C ILE A 318 4.36 -14.69 9.59
N TRP A 319 5.25 -15.42 8.92
CA TRP A 319 5.21 -16.88 8.88
C TRP A 319 5.52 -17.51 10.25
N THR A 320 6.57 -17.07 10.93
CA THR A 320 6.98 -17.66 12.22
C THR A 320 5.94 -17.45 13.32
N THR A 321 5.16 -16.36 13.25
CA THR A 321 4.18 -16.00 14.28
C THR A 321 2.81 -16.59 14.01
N LEU A 322 2.35 -16.57 12.74
CA LEU A 322 0.94 -16.87 12.44
C LEU A 322 0.67 -18.32 12.07
N VAL A 323 1.65 -19.02 11.49
CA VAL A 323 1.39 -20.31 10.83
C VAL A 323 2.45 -21.35 11.05
N ASN A 324 3.74 -21.00 10.87
CA ASN A 324 4.88 -21.90 11.04
C ASN A 324 4.65 -23.29 10.42
N THR A 325 4.21 -23.32 9.17
CA THR A 325 3.82 -24.52 8.41
C THR A 325 4.45 -24.49 7.02
N ASP A 326 4.65 -25.65 6.40
CA ASP A 326 5.17 -25.76 5.03
C ASP A 326 4.05 -25.79 3.97
N LEU A 327 2.80 -25.45 4.34
CA LEU A 327 1.73 -25.27 3.36
C LEU A 327 2.00 -24.06 2.46
N GLN A 328 1.76 -24.20 1.16
CA GLN A 328 2.01 -23.14 0.19
C GLN A 328 1.17 -21.89 0.44
N VAL A 329 -0.08 -22.09 0.89
CA VAL A 329 -1.05 -21.03 1.17
C VAL A 329 -1.74 -21.30 2.51
N VAL A 330 -2.01 -20.24 3.26
CA VAL A 330 -2.91 -20.26 4.42
C VAL A 330 -4.00 -19.22 4.25
N VAL A 331 -5.24 -19.60 4.54
CA VAL A 331 -6.38 -18.71 4.60
C VAL A 331 -6.86 -18.63 6.04
N PRO A 332 -6.56 -17.54 6.79
CA PRO A 332 -6.93 -17.43 8.19
C PRO A 332 -8.42 -17.72 8.41
N GLY A 333 -8.75 -18.58 9.37
CA GLY A 333 -10.13 -18.98 9.69
C GLY A 333 -10.78 -20.00 8.73
N ILE A 334 -10.11 -20.39 7.64
CA ILE A 334 -10.59 -21.37 6.66
C ILE A 334 -9.61 -22.55 6.63
N THR A 335 -10.07 -23.72 7.05
CA THR A 335 -9.19 -24.89 7.27
C THR A 335 -9.32 -25.96 6.19
N SER A 336 -10.28 -25.83 5.27
CA SER A 336 -10.42 -26.74 4.12
C SER A 336 -10.85 -26.01 2.85
N PRO A 337 -10.44 -26.50 1.66
CA PRO A 337 -10.85 -25.92 0.38
C PRO A 337 -12.36 -25.76 0.21
N SER A 338 -13.15 -26.73 0.72
CA SER A 338 -14.62 -26.71 0.66
C SER A 338 -15.28 -25.49 1.31
N GLN A 339 -14.57 -24.76 2.17
CA GLN A 339 -15.07 -23.57 2.86
C GLN A 339 -14.82 -22.28 2.07
N LEU A 340 -13.94 -22.27 1.05
CA LEU A 340 -13.52 -21.06 0.33
C LEU A 340 -14.70 -20.28 -0.28
N MET A 341 -15.74 -21.00 -0.69
CA MET A 341 -16.91 -20.42 -1.34
C MET A 341 -18.03 -20.03 -0.37
N SER A 342 -17.93 -20.40 0.90
CA SER A 342 -19.00 -20.23 1.89
C SER A 342 -18.54 -19.54 3.18
N ALA A 343 -17.29 -19.12 3.26
CA ALA A 343 -16.70 -18.46 4.41
C ALA A 343 -15.90 -17.22 3.98
N THR A 344 -15.67 -16.34 4.93
CA THR A 344 -14.85 -15.14 4.79
C THR A 344 -14.08 -14.89 6.08
N ASN A 345 -12.91 -14.25 5.95
CA ASN A 345 -12.08 -13.80 7.06
C ASN A 345 -11.90 -12.28 7.07
N SER A 346 -12.77 -11.55 6.38
CA SER A 346 -12.85 -10.09 6.45
C SER A 346 -14.30 -9.65 6.42
N ASN A 347 -14.59 -8.52 7.07
CA ASN A 347 -15.88 -7.87 6.96
C ASN A 347 -15.96 -6.92 5.73
N MET A 348 -14.92 -6.86 4.88
CA MET A 348 -14.85 -5.95 3.75
C MET A 348 -15.58 -6.47 2.52
N VAL A 349 -16.34 -5.57 1.89
CA VAL A 349 -17.05 -5.76 0.62
C VAL A 349 -16.57 -4.69 -0.36
N LEU A 350 -16.12 -5.11 -1.54
CA LEU A 350 -15.73 -4.25 -2.66
C LEU A 350 -16.81 -4.27 -3.74
N TYR A 351 -16.84 -3.26 -4.60
CA TYR A 351 -17.81 -3.15 -5.70
C TYR A 351 -17.09 -2.94 -7.02
N PHE A 352 -17.03 -3.97 -7.84
CA PHE A 352 -16.41 -3.90 -9.16
C PHE A 352 -17.16 -4.74 -10.21
N SER A 353 -16.85 -4.43 -11.46
CA SER A 353 -17.29 -5.13 -12.67
C SER A 353 -16.07 -5.42 -13.55
N ASP A 354 -16.18 -6.29 -14.55
CA ASP A 354 -15.07 -6.65 -15.44
C ASP A 354 -15.39 -6.41 -16.92
N PRO A 355 -15.60 -5.15 -17.32
CA PRO A 355 -15.78 -4.86 -18.73
C PRO A 355 -14.59 -5.39 -19.55
N ALA A 356 -14.87 -5.87 -20.77
CA ALA A 356 -13.86 -6.38 -21.70
C ALA A 356 -12.95 -5.23 -22.19
N ILE A 357 -11.99 -4.83 -21.35
CA ILE A 357 -11.05 -3.74 -21.60
C ILE A 357 -9.68 -4.31 -21.94
N TYR A 358 -9.11 -3.81 -23.03
CA TYR A 358 -7.75 -4.12 -23.48
C TYR A 358 -7.02 -2.81 -23.82
N PRO A 359 -5.74 -2.64 -23.45
CA PRO A 359 -4.92 -3.55 -22.65
C PRO A 359 -5.27 -3.55 -21.15
N TYR A 360 -4.84 -4.59 -20.43
CA TYR A 360 -4.96 -4.67 -18.97
C TYR A 360 -4.28 -3.46 -18.30
N PRO A 361 -4.89 -2.84 -17.27
CA PRO A 361 -4.28 -1.72 -16.56
C PRO A 361 -3.00 -2.18 -15.85
N ILE A 362 -1.97 -1.33 -15.84
CA ILE A 362 -0.66 -1.54 -15.23
C ILE A 362 -0.57 -0.80 -13.91
#